data_AF-A0A365HCL2-F1
#
_entry.id   AF-A0A365HCL2-F1
#
_cell.length_a   1.000
_cell.length_b   1.000
_cell.length_c   1.000
_cell.angle_alpha   90.00
_cell.angle_beta   90.00
_cell.angle_gamma   90.00
#
_symmetry.space_group_name_H-M   'P 1'
#
loop_
_entity.id
_entity.type
_entity.pdbx_description
1 polymer ?
#
loop_
_entity_poly.entity_id
_entity_poly.type
_entity_poly.pdbx_seq_one_letter_code
_entity_poly.pdbx_strand_id
1 'polypeptide(L)'
;MSAFLVAVTASALVAVGTPATADEVPVFNGFGRGMTAERAIERAIDDAENSASSEGLFNCELIAEPIVWPPGTWAVGDVSYTASVDMICV
;
A
#
# COMPACT_ATOMS: atom_id res chain seq x y z
N MET A 1 58.53 17.24 35.44
CA MET A 1 58.09 17.13 34.04
C MET A 1 57.12 15.97 33.95
N SER A 2 55.81 16.26 33.85
CA SER A 2 54.79 15.25 33.54
C SER A 2 53.79 15.90 32.59
N ALA A 3 53.87 15.55 31.32
CA ALA A 3 52.91 15.96 30.30
C ALA A 3 51.85 14.86 30.18
N PHE A 4 50.59 15.21 30.43
CA PHE A 4 49.43 14.35 30.19
C PHE A 4 49.04 14.48 28.72
N LEU A 5 49.24 13.42 27.92
CA LEU A 5 48.81 13.37 26.52
C LEU A 5 47.32 12.97 26.46
N VAL A 6 46.48 13.88 25.97
CA VAL A 6 45.07 13.63 25.67
C VAL A 6 44.98 12.90 24.32
N ALA A 7 44.58 11.63 24.34
CA ALA A 7 44.29 10.88 23.13
C ALA A 7 42.88 11.26 22.62
N VAL A 8 42.82 12.03 21.53
CA VAL A 8 41.58 12.28 20.79
C VAL A 8 41.36 11.10 19.85
N THR A 9 40.46 10.19 20.22
CA THR A 9 40.02 9.11 19.33
C THR A 9 38.93 9.65 18.40
N ALA A 10 39.30 9.92 17.15
CA ALA A 10 38.38 10.25 16.08
C ALA A 10 37.56 9.00 15.72
N SER A 11 36.28 8.97 16.10
CA SER A 11 35.34 7.92 15.73
C SER A 11 34.98 8.08 14.25
N ALA A 12 35.54 7.23 13.39
CA ALA A 12 35.14 7.11 12.00
C ALA A 12 33.72 6.52 11.93
N LEU A 13 32.74 7.35 11.56
CA LEU A 13 31.40 6.89 11.19
C LEU A 13 31.50 6.17 9.83
N VAL A 14 31.47 4.84 9.88
CA VAL A 14 31.25 4.02 8.68
C VAL A 14 29.77 4.19 8.32
N ALA A 15 29.49 5.04 7.33
CA ALA A 15 28.18 5.09 6.69
C ALA A 15 27.99 3.78 5.92
N VAL A 16 27.31 2.83 6.55
CA VAL A 16 26.79 1.63 5.88
C VAL A 16 25.66 2.11 4.98
N GLY A 17 25.98 2.41 3.72
CA GLY A 17 24.96 2.64 2.70
C GLY A 17 24.17 1.35 2.53
N THR A 18 22.92 1.35 2.99
CA THR A 18 21.98 0.29 2.65
C THR A 18 21.80 0.27 1.13
N PRO A 19 21.75 -0.91 0.49
CA PRO A 19 21.41 -0.97 -0.92
C PRO A 19 20.06 -0.27 -1.11
N ALA A 20 20.01 0.72 -2.00
CA ALA A 20 18.76 1.25 -2.50
C ALA A 20 18.10 0.12 -3.28
N THR A 21 17.23 -0.64 -2.62
CA THR A 21 16.25 -1.49 -3.30
C THR A 21 15.51 -0.56 -4.26
N ALA A 22 15.48 -0.88 -5.54
CA ALA A 22 14.64 -0.16 -6.49
C ALA A 22 13.21 -0.17 -5.93
N ASP A 23 12.66 1.00 -5.59
CA ASP A 23 11.28 1.13 -5.10
C ASP A 23 10.34 0.60 -6.18
N GLU A 24 9.93 -0.66 -6.06
CA GLU A 24 8.78 -1.16 -6.78
C GLU A 24 7.56 -0.49 -6.16
N VAL A 25 6.85 0.32 -6.95
CA VAL A 25 5.66 1.00 -6.43
C VAL A 25 4.63 -0.07 -6.07
N PRO A 26 4.23 -0.18 -4.79
CA PRO A 26 3.37 -1.27 -4.35
C PRO A 26 1.99 -1.18 -5.00
N VAL A 27 1.48 -2.33 -5.42
CA VAL A 27 0.12 -2.47 -5.93
C VAL A 27 -0.79 -2.91 -4.79
N PHE A 28 -1.84 -2.14 -4.55
CA PHE A 28 -2.87 -2.41 -3.57
C PHE A 28 -4.11 -2.97 -4.28
N ASN A 29 -4.46 -4.21 -3.94
CA ASN A 29 -5.72 -4.81 -4.37
C ASN A 29 -6.79 -4.54 -3.32
N GLY A 30 -7.88 -3.93 -3.73
CA GLY A 30 -9.03 -3.65 -2.87
C GLY A 30 -10.23 -4.51 -3.23
N PHE A 31 -11.06 -4.81 -2.24
CA PHE A 31 -12.28 -5.60 -2.42
C PHE A 31 -13.49 -4.97 -1.77
N GLY A 32 -14.59 -4.89 -2.51
CA GLY A 32 -15.80 -4.19 -2.09
C GLY A 32 -17.07 -4.96 -2.39
N ARG A 33 -18.11 -4.73 -1.57
CA ARG A 33 -19.47 -5.26 -1.78
C ARG A 33 -20.50 -4.15 -1.69
N GLY A 34 -21.51 -4.18 -2.56
CA GLY A 34 -22.53 -3.13 -2.61
C GLY A 34 -23.85 -3.61 -3.20
N MET A 35 -24.94 -2.89 -2.92
CA MET A 35 -26.26 -3.18 -3.54
C MET A 35 -26.29 -2.83 -5.03
N THR A 36 -25.32 -2.04 -5.50
CA THR A 36 -25.09 -1.74 -6.92
C THR A 36 -23.62 -1.99 -7.26
N ALA A 37 -23.32 -2.09 -8.56
CA ALA A 37 -21.96 -2.24 -9.05
C ALA A 37 -21.08 -1.04 -8.65
N GLU A 38 -21.58 0.18 -8.81
CA GLU A 38 -20.88 1.42 -8.46
C GLU A 38 -20.51 1.43 -6.98
N ARG A 39 -21.46 1.07 -6.11
CA ARG A 39 -21.19 1.05 -4.67
C ARG A 39 -20.19 -0.04 -4.27
N ALA A 40 -20.16 -1.16 -5.00
CA ALA A 40 -19.14 -2.18 -4.79
C ALA A 40 -17.76 -1.68 -5.20
N ILE A 41 -17.64 -0.97 -6.32
CA ILE A 41 -16.39 -0.37 -6.80
C ILE A 41 -15.89 0.70 -5.82
N GLU A 42 -16.75 1.64 -5.39
CA GLU A 42 -16.37 2.67 -4.41
C GLU A 42 -15.77 2.05 -3.15
N ARG A 43 -16.39 1.00 -2.62
CA ARG A 43 -15.89 0.31 -1.43
C ARG A 43 -14.59 -0.46 -1.67
N ALA A 44 -14.38 -0.98 -2.89
CA ALA A 44 -13.13 -1.62 -3.25
C ALA A 44 -11.99 -0.59 -3.32
N ILE A 45 -12.26 0.61 -3.82
CA ILE A 45 -11.31 1.73 -3.80
C ILE A 45 -11.01 2.15 -2.36
N ASP A 46 -12.04 2.37 -1.54
CA ASP A 46 -11.87 2.72 -0.11
C ASP A 46 -10.99 1.69 0.63
N ASP A 47 -11.13 0.40 0.33
CA ASP A 47 -10.34 -0.69 0.91
C ASP A 47 -8.86 -0.64 0.48
N ALA A 48 -8.59 -0.43 -0.81
CA ALA A 48 -7.24 -0.26 -1.34
C ALA A 48 -6.56 0.99 -0.76
N GLU A 49 -7.25 2.12 -0.72
CA GLU A 49 -6.74 3.39 -0.18
C GLU A 49 -6.45 3.29 1.32
N ASN A 50 -7.34 2.64 2.10
CA ASN A 50 -7.10 2.42 3.53
C ASN A 50 -5.86 1.55 3.76
N SER A 51 -5.67 0.50 2.93
CA SER A 51 -4.48 -0.35 2.99
C SER A 51 -3.21 0.44 2.67
N ALA A 52 -3.23 1.25 1.62
CA ALA A 52 -2.11 2.12 1.25
C ALA A 52 -1.80 3.18 2.32
N SER A 53 -2.84 3.75 2.94
CA SER A 53 -2.68 4.75 4.00
C SER A 53 -1.97 4.19 5.23
N SER A 54 -2.07 2.88 5.49
CA SER A 54 -1.36 2.20 6.57
C SER A 54 0.15 2.12 6.33
N GLU A 55 0.58 2.21 5.07
CA GLU A 55 1.98 2.31 4.63
C GLU A 55 2.44 3.77 4.44
N GLY A 56 1.57 4.75 4.72
CA GLY A 56 1.87 6.17 4.56
C GLY A 56 1.80 6.69 3.12
N LEU A 57 1.11 5.96 2.23
CA LEU A 57 0.89 6.31 0.83
C LEU A 57 -0.55 6.81 0.65
N PHE A 58 -0.75 7.97 0.03
CA PHE A 58 -2.04 8.68 0.06
C PHE A 58 -2.52 9.15 -1.30
N ASN A 59 -1.69 9.03 -2.34
CA ASN A 59 -2.04 9.43 -3.69
C ASN A 59 -2.19 8.18 -4.56
N CYS A 60 -3.43 7.76 -4.77
CA CYS A 60 -3.76 6.49 -5.41
C CYS A 60 -4.34 6.69 -6.81
N GLU A 61 -3.95 5.82 -7.74
CA GLU A 61 -4.46 5.76 -9.11
C GLU A 61 -4.82 4.31 -9.48
N LEU A 62 -5.96 4.15 -10.17
CA LEU A 62 -6.35 2.86 -10.76
C LEU A 62 -5.38 2.48 -11.88
N ILE A 63 -4.84 1.27 -11.83
CA ILE A 63 -3.94 0.76 -12.87
C ILE A 63 -4.63 -0.18 -13.87
N ALA A 64 -5.87 -0.56 -13.57
CA ALA A 64 -6.70 -1.40 -14.40
C ALA A 64 -8.18 -1.03 -14.22
N GLU A 65 -9.02 -1.50 -15.15
CA GLU A 65 -10.46 -1.38 -15.01
C GLU A 65 -10.97 -2.24 -13.84
N PRO A 66 -11.89 -1.72 -13.01
CA PRO A 66 -12.51 -2.49 -11.93
C PRO A 66 -13.20 -3.76 -12.43
N ILE A 67 -12.97 -4.87 -11.75
CA ILE A 67 -13.66 -6.14 -12.02
C ILE A 67 -14.92 -6.18 -11.16
N VAL A 68 -16.08 -6.44 -11.76
CA VAL A 68 -17.36 -6.54 -11.05
C VAL A 68 -17.99 -7.90 -11.27
N TRP A 69 -18.38 -8.53 -10.17
CA TRP A 69 -19.16 -9.77 -10.15
C TRP A 69 -20.61 -9.48 -9.76
N PRO A 70 -21.59 -10.02 -10.51
CA PRO A 70 -23.00 -9.85 -10.18
C PRO A 70 -23.39 -10.57 -8.88
N PRO A 71 -24.57 -10.27 -8.33
CA PRO A 71 -25.13 -10.97 -7.18
C PRO A 71 -25.19 -12.49 -7.34
N GLY A 72 -24.97 -13.20 -6.24
CA GLY A 72 -25.09 -14.66 -6.18
C GLY A 72 -23.91 -15.44 -6.77
N THR A 73 -22.82 -14.77 -7.13
CA THR A 73 -21.64 -15.40 -7.77
C THR A 73 -20.86 -16.32 -6.84
N TRP A 74 -20.84 -16.06 -5.54
CA TRP A 74 -20.08 -16.83 -4.54
C TRP A 74 -20.95 -17.45 -3.44
N ALA A 75 -22.20 -17.00 -3.29
CA ALA A 75 -23.16 -17.60 -2.37
C ALA A 75 -24.59 -17.45 -2.91
N VAL A 76 -25.31 -18.57 -2.97
CA VAL A 76 -26.71 -18.59 -3.43
C VAL A 76 -27.56 -17.76 -2.48
N GLY A 77 -28.30 -16.79 -3.03
CA GLY A 77 -29.17 -15.89 -2.26
C GLY A 77 -28.50 -14.58 -1.84
N ASP A 78 -27.20 -14.39 -2.13
CA ASP A 78 -26.60 -13.07 -2.01
C ASP A 78 -27.13 -12.13 -3.09
N VAL A 79 -27.56 -10.95 -2.66
CA VAL A 79 -28.12 -9.89 -3.52
C VAL A 79 -27.11 -8.77 -3.78
N SER A 80 -25.89 -8.89 -3.25
CA SER A 80 -24.85 -7.87 -3.38
C SER A 80 -23.97 -8.07 -4.61
N TYR A 81 -23.65 -6.96 -5.29
CA TYR A 81 -22.53 -6.91 -6.21
C TYR A 81 -21.24 -6.97 -5.43
N THR A 82 -20.22 -7.52 -6.06
CA THR A 82 -18.87 -7.59 -5.54
C THR A 82 -17.93 -6.97 -6.56
N ALA A 83 -16.93 -6.22 -6.14
CA ALA A 83 -15.95 -5.62 -7.03
C ALA A 83 -14.54 -5.74 -6.46
N SER A 84 -13.56 -5.74 -7.36
CA SER A 84 -12.14 -5.65 -7.03
C SER A 84 -11.48 -4.61 -7.91
N VAL A 85 -10.49 -3.92 -7.34
CA VAL A 85 -9.68 -2.91 -8.01
C VAL A 85 -8.21 -3.16 -7.73
N ASP A 86 -7.36 -2.80 -8.69
CA ASP A 86 -5.92 -2.72 -8.50
C ASP A 86 -5.50 -1.26 -8.59
N MET A 87 -4.77 -0.78 -7.59
CA MET A 87 -4.32 0.59 -7.48
C MET A 87 -2.83 0.67 -7.18
N ILE A 88 -2.18 1.69 -7.72
CA ILE A 88 -0.86 2.12 -7.28
C ILE A 88 -1.05 3.34 -6.38
N CYS A 89 -0.35 3.37 -5.24
CA CYS A 89 -0.37 4.50 -4.32
C CYS A 89 1.05 4.99 -4.02
N VAL A 90 1.22 6.31 -3.88
CA VAL A 90 2.48 6.98 -3.51
C VAL A 90 2.29 8.05 -2.42
#